data_AF-E1A4B5-F1
#
_entry.id   AF-E1A4B5-F1
#
_cell.length_a   1.000
_cell.length_b   1.000
_cell.length_c   1.000
_cell.angle_alpha   90.00
_cell.angle_beta   90.00
_cell.angle_gamma   90.00
#
_symmetry.space_group_name_H-M   'P 1'
#
loop_
_entity.id
_entity.type
_entity.pdbx_description
1 polymer ?
#
loop_
_entity_poly.entity_id
_entity_poly.type
_entity_poly.pdbx_seq_one_letter_code
_entity_poly.pdbx_strand_id
1 'polypeptide(L)'
;SLRLTFHDAIGFSQSALRQGKFGGGGADGSIMAFSEIETNFHANDGVDEIVEEQRPFALKHGVSFGDFIQFAGAVGVSNCAGGPRLQFLAGRSNISRPAPDLTVPEPSDSADAIFARMGDAGFSPIEVVDLLASHTVAAQDRVDPTIPGTPFDSTPSSFDAQFFVETLLKGNLFPGNGSNVGEVESPLHGEFRLQSDFVISRDARTA
;
A
#
# COMPACT_ATOMS: atom_id res chain seq x y z
N SER A 1 -5.27 -0.40 -8.07
CA SER A 1 -5.58 -1.79 -7.65
C SER A 1 -4.51 -2.43 -6.78
N LEU A 2 -3.22 -2.39 -7.13
CA LEU A 2 -2.16 -3.01 -6.32
C LEU A 2 -2.09 -2.43 -4.88
N ARG A 3 -2.16 -1.10 -4.72
CA ARG A 3 -2.30 -0.47 -3.40
C ARG A 3 -3.48 -1.05 -2.59
N LEU A 4 -4.65 -1.18 -3.22
CA LEU A 4 -5.85 -1.64 -2.54
C LEU A 4 -5.72 -3.06 -1.96
N THR A 5 -4.90 -3.94 -2.57
CA THR A 5 -4.67 -5.28 -2.00
C THR A 5 -3.98 -5.22 -0.65
N PHE A 6 -3.07 -4.28 -0.45
CA PHE A 6 -2.38 -4.06 0.83
C PHE A 6 -3.33 -3.46 1.86
N HIS A 7 -4.07 -2.40 1.50
CA HIS A 7 -4.95 -1.70 2.42
C HIS A 7 -6.10 -2.58 2.94
N ASP A 8 -6.64 -3.48 2.11
CA ASP A 8 -7.57 -4.53 2.56
C ASP A 8 -6.84 -5.52 3.48
N ALA A 9 -5.73 -6.09 3.01
CA ALA A 9 -5.10 -7.23 3.68
C ALA A 9 -4.41 -6.91 5.02
N ILE A 10 -3.85 -5.71 5.18
CA ILE A 10 -3.05 -5.34 6.36
C ILE A 10 -3.90 -4.94 7.57
N GLY A 11 -5.22 -4.81 7.37
CA GLY A 11 -6.25 -4.72 8.41
C GLY A 11 -6.40 -6.02 9.21
N PHE A 12 -5.30 -6.56 9.73
CA PHE A 12 -5.21 -7.80 10.50
C PHE A 12 -4.14 -7.68 11.59
N SER A 13 -4.51 -7.86 12.86
CA SER A 13 -3.63 -7.73 14.02
C SER A 13 -3.70 -8.96 14.91
N GLN A 14 -2.60 -9.73 14.96
CA GLN A 14 -2.51 -10.88 15.85
C GLN A 14 -2.46 -10.47 17.33
N SER A 15 -1.83 -9.34 17.65
CA SER A 15 -1.75 -8.82 19.01
C SER A 15 -3.12 -8.43 19.57
N ALA A 16 -3.98 -7.80 18.77
CA ALA A 16 -5.36 -7.50 19.14
C ALA A 16 -6.16 -8.78 19.42
N LEU A 17 -6.03 -9.80 18.55
CA LEU A 17 -6.67 -11.10 18.75
C LEU A 17 -6.23 -11.77 20.05
N ARG A 18 -4.93 -11.74 20.37
CA ARG A 18 -4.39 -12.28 21.64
C ARG A 18 -4.93 -11.54 22.87
N GLN A 19 -5.32 -10.28 22.73
CA GLN A 19 -5.94 -9.48 23.79
C GLN A 19 -7.48 -9.64 23.86
N GLY A 20 -8.06 -10.55 23.07
CA GLY A 20 -9.52 -10.73 23.02
C GLY A 20 -10.27 -9.59 22.31
N LYS A 21 -9.55 -8.76 21.54
CA LYS A 21 -10.15 -7.71 20.70
C LYS A 21 -10.27 -8.19 19.26
N PHE A 22 -11.19 -7.58 18.51
CA PHE A 22 -11.23 -7.80 17.06
C PHE A 22 -10.02 -7.14 16.42
N GLY A 23 -9.18 -7.93 15.74
CA GLY A 23 -7.95 -7.46 15.09
C GLY A 23 -8.11 -7.14 13.60
N GLY A 24 -9.33 -7.17 13.05
CA GLY A 24 -9.56 -7.13 11.61
C GLY A 24 -9.47 -8.51 10.94
N GLY A 25 -10.07 -8.65 9.76
CA GLY A 25 -10.19 -9.93 9.05
C GLY A 25 -9.13 -10.17 7.98
N GLY A 26 -8.25 -9.19 7.73
CA GLY A 26 -7.21 -9.27 6.71
C GLY A 26 -7.79 -9.17 5.31
N ALA A 27 -7.29 -9.98 4.37
CA ALA A 27 -7.75 -9.95 2.98
C ALA A 27 -9.17 -10.54 2.84
N ASP A 28 -10.18 -9.77 3.22
CA ASP A 28 -11.58 -10.18 3.33
C ASP A 28 -12.55 -9.26 2.56
N GLY A 29 -12.05 -8.19 1.95
CA GLY A 29 -12.86 -7.21 1.23
C GLY A 29 -13.61 -6.23 2.12
N SER A 30 -13.26 -6.14 3.40
CA SER A 30 -13.87 -5.23 4.39
C SER A 30 -13.74 -3.77 3.96
N ILE A 31 -12.61 -3.38 3.36
CA ILE A 31 -12.41 -2.01 2.85
C ILE A 31 -13.41 -1.61 1.76
N MET A 32 -13.95 -2.58 1.02
CA MET A 32 -15.01 -2.36 0.02
C MET A 32 -16.39 -2.56 0.63
N ALA A 33 -16.58 -3.54 1.52
CA ALA A 33 -17.86 -3.80 2.18
C ALA A 33 -18.30 -2.67 3.13
N PHE A 34 -17.33 -2.01 3.78
CA PHE A 34 -17.50 -0.96 4.78
C PHE A 34 -16.72 0.29 4.36
N SER A 35 -16.77 0.65 3.08
CA SER A 35 -15.99 1.77 2.55
C SER A 35 -16.34 3.08 3.23
N GLU A 36 -17.58 3.28 3.64
CA GLU A 36 -18.03 4.44 4.41
C GLU A 36 -17.36 4.58 5.79
N ILE A 37 -16.68 3.54 6.27
CA ILE A 37 -15.88 3.57 7.50
C ILE A 37 -14.40 3.60 7.13
N GLU A 38 -13.92 2.58 6.41
CA GLU A 38 -12.48 2.35 6.27
C GLU A 38 -11.79 3.35 5.36
N THR A 39 -12.46 3.85 4.30
CA THR A 39 -11.84 4.86 3.42
C THR A 39 -11.79 6.25 4.04
N ASN A 40 -12.39 6.44 5.22
CA ASN A 40 -12.28 7.67 6.02
C ASN A 40 -11.11 7.62 7.02
N PHE A 41 -10.41 6.49 7.16
CA PHE A 41 -9.17 6.43 7.93
C PHE A 41 -8.07 7.22 7.22
N HIS A 42 -7.26 7.95 7.98
CA HIS A 42 -6.22 8.83 7.41
C HIS A 42 -5.25 8.05 6.50
N ALA A 43 -4.79 6.89 6.95
CA ALA A 43 -3.89 6.02 6.18
C ALA A 43 -4.52 5.47 4.88
N ASN A 44 -5.86 5.48 4.75
CA ASN A 44 -6.59 5.02 3.57
C ASN A 44 -6.94 6.15 2.59
N ASP A 45 -6.45 7.38 2.80
CA ASP A 45 -6.78 8.49 1.90
C ASP A 45 -6.47 8.16 0.42
N GLY A 46 -7.41 8.47 -0.46
CA GLY A 46 -7.36 8.21 -1.90
C GLY A 46 -7.61 6.75 -2.34
N VAL A 47 -8.04 5.84 -1.46
CA VAL A 47 -8.47 4.48 -1.90
C VAL A 47 -9.97 4.39 -2.24
N ASP A 48 -10.75 5.40 -1.87
CA ASP A 48 -12.19 5.48 -2.10
C ASP A 48 -12.55 5.40 -3.59
N GLU A 49 -11.84 6.15 -4.44
CA GLU A 49 -12.05 6.14 -5.89
C GLU A 49 -11.95 4.72 -6.47
N ILE A 50 -10.84 4.03 -6.21
CA ILE A 50 -10.62 2.69 -6.76
C ILE A 50 -11.56 1.64 -6.14
N VAL A 51 -11.99 1.82 -4.89
CA VAL A 51 -13.01 0.96 -4.26
C VAL A 51 -14.33 1.08 -5.01
N GLU A 52 -14.79 2.30 -5.29
CA GLU A 52 -16.06 2.53 -5.99
C GLU A 52 -15.99 2.20 -7.48
N GLU A 53 -14.82 2.28 -8.11
CA GLU A 53 -14.61 1.79 -9.47
C GLU A 53 -14.68 0.26 -9.55
N GLN A 54 -14.11 -0.46 -8.57
CA GLN A 54 -14.07 -1.92 -8.57
C GLN A 54 -15.41 -2.56 -8.15
N ARG A 55 -16.13 -1.95 -7.21
CA ARG A 55 -17.35 -2.51 -6.61
C ARG A 55 -18.40 -2.97 -7.65
N PRO A 56 -18.75 -2.19 -8.69
CA PRO A 56 -19.72 -2.61 -9.69
C PRO A 56 -19.33 -3.89 -10.43
N PHE A 57 -18.02 -4.13 -10.64
CA PHE A 57 -17.54 -5.34 -11.30
C PHE A 57 -17.68 -6.56 -10.39
N ALA A 58 -17.28 -6.45 -9.12
CA ALA A 58 -17.45 -7.53 -8.15
C ALA A 58 -18.93 -7.95 -8.03
N LEU A 59 -19.83 -6.96 -7.91
CA LEU A 59 -21.27 -7.17 -7.84
C LEU A 59 -21.83 -7.79 -9.13
N LYS A 60 -21.45 -7.26 -10.29
CA LYS A 60 -21.91 -7.76 -11.60
C LYS A 60 -21.50 -9.21 -11.85
N HIS A 61 -20.31 -9.60 -11.39
CA HIS A 61 -19.78 -10.94 -11.57
C HIS A 61 -20.12 -11.90 -10.41
N GLY A 62 -20.79 -11.43 -9.36
CA GLY A 62 -21.21 -12.27 -8.23
C GLY A 62 -20.04 -12.88 -7.47
N VAL A 63 -18.90 -12.19 -7.41
CA VAL A 63 -17.70 -12.63 -6.68
C VAL A 63 -17.54 -11.84 -5.38
N SER A 64 -16.84 -12.40 -4.39
CA SER A 64 -16.59 -11.68 -3.14
C SER A 64 -15.67 -10.49 -3.36
N PHE A 65 -15.81 -9.47 -2.52
CA PHE A 65 -15.00 -8.26 -2.61
C PHE A 65 -13.52 -8.57 -2.36
N GLY A 66 -13.22 -9.38 -1.35
CA GLY A 66 -11.85 -9.81 -1.07
C GLY A 66 -11.22 -10.59 -2.23
N ASP A 67 -11.98 -11.47 -2.90
CA ASP A 67 -11.45 -12.17 -4.08
C ASP A 67 -11.24 -11.19 -5.24
N PHE A 68 -12.16 -10.26 -5.47
CA PHE A 68 -12.04 -9.30 -6.55
C PHE A 68 -10.85 -8.35 -6.37
N ILE A 69 -10.63 -7.82 -5.16
CA ILE A 69 -9.49 -6.93 -4.85
C ILE A 69 -8.17 -7.64 -5.16
N GLN A 70 -7.99 -8.86 -4.66
CA GLN A 70 -6.77 -9.64 -4.86
C GLN A 70 -6.58 -10.06 -6.32
N PHE A 71 -7.69 -10.39 -7.02
CA PHE A 71 -7.68 -10.66 -8.45
C PHE A 71 -7.23 -9.44 -9.25
N ALA A 72 -7.80 -8.26 -8.97
CA ALA A 72 -7.49 -7.02 -9.68
C ALA A 72 -6.04 -6.58 -9.47
N GLY A 73 -5.48 -6.78 -8.27
CA GLY A 73 -4.06 -6.56 -8.00
C GLY A 73 -3.16 -7.51 -8.79
N ALA A 74 -3.46 -8.81 -8.77
CA ALA A 74 -2.69 -9.84 -9.48
C ALA A 74 -2.71 -9.64 -11.01
N VAL A 75 -3.89 -9.34 -11.58
CA VAL A 75 -4.01 -9.01 -13.01
C VAL A 75 -3.32 -7.69 -13.32
N GLY A 76 -3.53 -6.66 -12.50
CA GLY A 76 -2.97 -5.33 -12.71
C GLY A 76 -1.44 -5.35 -12.81
N VAL A 77 -0.77 -5.99 -11.84
CA VAL A 77 0.70 -6.05 -11.84
C VAL A 77 1.25 -6.92 -12.99
N SER A 78 0.50 -7.91 -13.46
CA SER A 78 0.91 -8.71 -14.64
C SER A 78 0.93 -7.92 -15.96
N ASN A 79 0.33 -6.73 -15.99
CA ASN A 79 0.37 -5.85 -17.16
C ASN A 79 1.64 -4.98 -17.19
N CYS A 80 2.36 -4.87 -16.08
CA CYS A 80 3.61 -4.10 -15.99
C CYS A 80 4.74 -4.84 -16.70
N ALA A 81 5.65 -4.10 -17.34
CA ALA A 81 6.81 -4.72 -17.99
C ALA A 81 7.71 -5.37 -16.93
N GLY A 82 7.95 -6.69 -17.03
CA GLY A 82 8.67 -7.42 -15.98
C GLY A 82 7.85 -7.77 -14.73
N GLY A 83 6.53 -7.48 -14.74
CA GLY A 83 5.64 -7.71 -13.62
C GLY A 83 5.53 -9.17 -13.18
N PRO A 84 5.35 -9.43 -11.88
CA PRO A 84 5.20 -10.79 -11.38
C PRO A 84 3.87 -11.40 -11.80
N ARG A 85 3.85 -12.74 -11.89
CA ARG A 85 2.62 -13.52 -11.96
C ARG A 85 2.24 -14.01 -10.57
N LEU A 86 1.48 -13.19 -9.85
CA LEU A 86 1.04 -13.52 -8.50
C LEU A 86 0.09 -14.73 -8.49
N GLN A 87 0.13 -15.50 -7.40
CA GLN A 87 -0.85 -16.55 -7.15
C GLN A 87 -2.22 -15.90 -6.89
N PHE A 88 -3.27 -16.46 -7.51
CA PHE A 88 -4.64 -16.10 -7.22
C PHE A 88 -5.39 -17.29 -6.63
N LEU A 89 -5.93 -17.11 -5.44
CA LEU A 89 -6.83 -18.04 -4.75
C LEU A 89 -8.17 -17.35 -4.53
N ALA A 90 -9.26 -18.11 -4.70
CA ALA A 90 -10.62 -17.64 -4.49
C ALA A 90 -11.31 -18.43 -3.36
N GLY A 91 -12.36 -17.83 -2.79
CA GLY A 91 -13.16 -18.42 -1.71
C GLY A 91 -13.31 -17.51 -0.47
N ARG A 92 -12.90 -16.24 -0.52
CA ARG A 92 -13.12 -15.31 0.61
C ARG A 92 -14.61 -15.05 0.81
N SER A 93 -15.03 -14.98 2.07
CA SER A 93 -16.41 -14.66 2.44
C SER A 93 -16.62 -13.14 2.46
N ASN A 94 -17.78 -12.68 2.00
CA ASN A 94 -18.21 -11.27 2.19
C ASN A 94 -18.70 -10.99 3.62
N ILE A 95 -18.88 -12.00 4.46
CA ILE A 95 -19.29 -11.81 5.86
C ILE A 95 -18.06 -11.41 6.66
N SER A 96 -17.90 -10.10 6.88
CA SER A 96 -16.85 -9.54 7.72
C SER A 96 -17.35 -8.37 8.59
N ARG A 97 -16.43 -7.63 9.19
CA ARG A 97 -16.59 -6.42 10.01
C ARG A 97 -15.53 -5.41 9.57
N PRO A 98 -15.75 -4.11 9.75
CA PRO A 98 -14.76 -3.10 9.39
C PRO A 98 -13.45 -3.33 10.16
N ALA A 99 -12.32 -3.25 9.47
CA ALA A 99 -11.01 -3.33 10.08
C ALA A 99 -10.84 -2.21 11.14
N PRO A 100 -10.14 -2.47 12.26
CA PRO A 100 -9.74 -1.40 13.17
C PRO A 100 -8.84 -0.38 12.45
N ASP A 101 -9.04 0.90 12.76
CA ASP A 101 -8.14 1.98 12.32
C ASP A 101 -6.71 1.78 12.89
N LEU A 102 -5.74 2.53 12.36
CA LEU A 102 -4.32 2.51 12.73
C LEU A 102 -3.62 1.17 12.44
N THR A 103 -4.21 0.37 11.54
CA THR A 103 -3.65 -0.90 11.07
C THR A 103 -2.82 -0.72 9.80
N VAL A 104 -3.08 0.30 8.99
CA VAL A 104 -2.29 0.60 7.79
C VAL A 104 -1.12 1.51 8.17
N PRO A 105 0.14 1.16 7.85
CA PRO A 105 1.29 2.05 8.05
C PRO A 105 1.16 3.37 7.28
N GLU A 106 1.64 4.45 7.88
CA GLU A 106 1.66 5.78 7.28
C GLU A 106 3.06 6.15 6.76
N PRO A 107 3.17 7.00 5.71
CA PRO A 107 4.47 7.38 5.16
C PRO A 107 5.34 8.16 6.16
N SER A 108 4.74 8.78 7.18
CA SER A 108 5.45 9.48 8.26
C SER A 108 5.92 8.57 9.40
N ASP A 109 5.51 7.30 9.42
CA ASP A 109 5.90 6.36 10.46
C ASP A 109 7.42 6.09 10.45
N SER A 110 7.97 5.79 11.62
CA SER A 110 9.36 5.34 11.72
C SER A 110 9.51 3.90 11.22
N ALA A 111 10.72 3.52 10.79
CA ALA A 111 11.02 2.13 10.42
C ALA A 111 10.67 1.14 11.55
N ASP A 112 10.89 1.52 12.82
CA ASP A 112 10.49 0.71 13.97
C ASP A 112 8.98 0.47 14.03
N ALA A 113 8.18 1.52 13.85
CA ALA A 113 6.72 1.42 13.87
C ALA A 113 6.21 0.55 12.71
N ILE A 114 6.76 0.75 11.50
CA ILE A 114 6.40 -0.02 10.32
C ILE A 114 6.74 -1.50 10.51
N PHE A 115 7.98 -1.83 10.92
CA PHE A 115 8.37 -3.23 11.13
C PHE A 115 7.60 -3.89 12.28
N ALA A 116 7.26 -3.15 13.34
CA ALA A 116 6.41 -3.68 14.40
C ALA A 116 4.98 -3.97 13.89
N ARG A 117 4.40 -3.05 13.11
CA ARG A 117 3.06 -3.19 12.53
C ARG A 117 3.00 -4.37 11.57
N MET A 118 3.94 -4.44 10.63
CA MET A 118 4.07 -5.51 9.66
C MET A 118 4.37 -6.86 10.33
N GLY A 119 5.22 -6.86 11.38
CA GLY A 119 5.48 -8.03 12.21
C GLY A 119 4.24 -8.56 12.92
N ASP A 120 3.36 -7.69 13.42
CA ASP A 120 2.08 -8.11 14.00
C ASP A 120 1.11 -8.71 12.97
N ALA A 121 1.23 -8.32 11.70
CA ALA A 121 0.51 -8.95 10.60
C ALA A 121 1.18 -10.26 10.13
N GLY A 122 2.44 -10.50 10.45
CA GLY A 122 3.17 -11.74 10.17
C GLY A 122 4.35 -11.62 9.21
N PHE A 123 4.82 -10.41 8.91
CA PHE A 123 5.93 -10.17 7.99
C PHE A 123 7.23 -9.83 8.71
N SER A 124 8.34 -10.41 8.26
CA SER A 124 9.69 -10.00 8.64
C SER A 124 10.10 -8.68 7.97
N PRO A 125 11.10 -7.95 8.49
CA PRO A 125 11.58 -6.72 7.84
C PRO A 125 12.02 -6.93 6.38
N ILE A 126 12.57 -8.08 6.02
CA ILE A 126 12.95 -8.40 4.64
C ILE A 126 11.71 -8.54 3.74
N GLU A 127 10.67 -9.23 4.22
CA GLU A 127 9.41 -9.34 3.46
C GLU A 127 8.71 -7.98 3.31
N VAL A 128 8.93 -7.04 4.23
CA VAL A 128 8.46 -5.65 4.06
C VAL A 128 9.16 -4.98 2.88
N VAL A 129 10.48 -5.14 2.75
CA VAL A 129 11.23 -4.62 1.58
C VAL A 129 10.76 -5.27 0.28
N ASP A 130 10.54 -6.59 0.29
CA ASP A 130 10.03 -7.31 -0.88
C ASP A 130 8.66 -6.78 -1.32
N LEU A 131 7.77 -6.48 -0.36
CA LEU A 131 6.45 -5.90 -0.63
C LEU A 131 6.53 -4.44 -1.12
N LEU A 132 7.51 -3.67 -0.66
CA LEU A 132 7.78 -2.31 -1.16
C LEU A 132 8.25 -2.28 -2.61
N ALA A 133 8.61 -3.42 -3.22
CA ALA A 133 8.78 -3.49 -4.67
C ALA A 133 7.54 -3.02 -5.44
N SER A 134 6.35 -3.06 -4.82
CA SER A 134 5.13 -2.46 -5.40
C SER A 134 5.27 -0.97 -5.74
N HIS A 135 6.16 -0.23 -5.06
CA HIS A 135 6.39 1.19 -5.30
C HIS A 135 7.07 1.49 -6.65
N THR A 136 7.68 0.49 -7.31
CA THR A 136 8.26 0.65 -8.67
C THR A 136 7.19 0.84 -9.76
N VAL A 137 5.93 0.53 -9.46
CA VAL A 137 4.78 0.74 -10.36
C VAL A 137 3.70 1.57 -9.67
N ALA A 138 4.13 2.65 -9.01
CA ALA A 138 3.26 3.48 -8.18
C ALA A 138 3.59 4.98 -8.25
N ALA A 139 2.63 5.76 -7.77
CA ALA A 139 2.66 7.20 -7.64
C ALA A 139 1.82 7.66 -6.44
N GLN A 140 1.93 8.93 -6.08
CA GLN A 140 1.13 9.55 -5.02
C GLN A 140 0.12 10.55 -5.58
N ASP A 141 -1.04 10.64 -4.93
CA ASP A 141 -2.07 11.65 -5.22
C ASP A 141 -2.42 12.55 -4.03
N ARG A 142 -2.15 12.09 -2.80
CA ARG A 142 -2.69 12.66 -1.56
C ARG A 142 -1.64 13.21 -0.60
N VAL A 143 -0.37 12.83 -0.76
CA VAL A 143 0.70 13.37 0.11
C VAL A 143 1.00 14.81 -0.29
N ASP A 144 1.22 15.07 -1.57
CA ASP A 144 1.19 16.41 -2.15
C ASP A 144 0.06 16.50 -3.18
N PRO A 145 -1.11 17.04 -2.80
CA PRO A 145 -2.26 17.15 -3.70
C PRO A 145 -2.08 18.21 -4.80
N THR A 146 -0.99 18.97 -4.80
CA THR A 146 -0.68 19.94 -5.87
C THR A 146 -0.03 19.29 -7.09
N ILE A 147 0.47 18.06 -6.94
CA ILE A 147 1.18 17.28 -7.98
C ILE A 147 0.74 15.80 -7.99
N PRO A 148 -0.56 15.50 -8.15
CA PRO A 148 -1.05 14.12 -8.20
C PRO A 148 -0.45 13.35 -9.37
N GLY A 149 -0.27 12.05 -9.22
CA GLY A 149 0.35 11.17 -10.19
C GLY A 149 1.88 11.24 -10.24
N THR A 150 2.55 11.90 -9.29
CA THR A 150 4.02 11.95 -9.25
C THR A 150 4.57 10.58 -8.79
N PRO A 151 5.38 9.89 -9.60
CA PRO A 151 5.82 8.52 -9.35
C PRO A 151 6.93 8.42 -8.28
N PHE A 152 7.10 7.22 -7.73
CA PHE A 152 8.18 6.93 -6.76
C PHE A 152 9.50 6.51 -7.40
N ASP A 153 9.49 6.27 -8.71
CA ASP A 153 10.69 6.05 -9.52
C ASP A 153 10.52 6.61 -10.93
N SER A 154 11.58 6.55 -11.74
CA SER A 154 11.58 7.04 -13.11
C SER A 154 10.84 6.15 -14.12
N THR A 155 10.35 4.98 -13.71
CA THR A 155 9.81 3.93 -14.58
C THR A 155 8.51 3.30 -14.06
N PRO A 156 7.45 4.09 -13.74
CA PRO A 156 6.26 3.62 -13.00
C PRO A 156 5.34 2.62 -13.75
N SER A 157 5.73 2.18 -14.95
CA SER A 157 5.05 1.12 -15.74
C SER A 157 5.91 -0.14 -15.92
N SER A 158 7.14 -0.12 -15.42
CA SER A 158 8.08 -1.25 -15.43
C SER A 158 8.23 -1.76 -14.01
N PHE A 159 8.05 -3.06 -13.82
CA PHE A 159 8.35 -3.71 -12.56
C PHE A 159 9.84 -4.06 -12.53
N ASP A 160 10.67 -3.08 -12.19
CA ASP A 160 12.13 -3.20 -12.15
C ASP A 160 12.71 -2.80 -10.78
N ALA A 161 13.98 -2.42 -10.75
CA ALA A 161 14.70 -2.09 -9.51
C ALA A 161 14.97 -0.60 -9.36
N GLN A 162 14.45 0.27 -10.23
CA GLN A 162 14.73 1.71 -10.20
C GLN A 162 14.27 2.34 -8.90
N PHE A 163 13.09 1.99 -8.38
CA PHE A 163 12.67 2.39 -7.03
C PHE A 163 13.74 2.14 -5.95
N PHE A 164 14.34 0.94 -5.91
CA PHE A 164 15.39 0.62 -4.93
C PHE A 164 16.69 1.40 -5.16
N VAL A 165 17.05 1.66 -6.42
CA VAL A 165 18.25 2.44 -6.77
C VAL A 165 18.06 3.92 -6.43
N GLU A 166 16.93 4.49 -6.83
CA GLU A 166 16.64 5.92 -6.76
C GLU A 166 16.36 6.36 -5.32
N THR A 167 15.71 5.54 -4.50
CA THR A 167 15.51 5.81 -3.06
C THR A 167 16.83 5.93 -2.27
N LEU A 168 17.90 5.27 -2.72
CA LEU A 168 19.23 5.36 -2.11
C LEU A 168 19.98 6.65 -2.48
N LEU A 169 19.61 7.31 -3.58
CA LEU A 169 20.24 8.58 -4.00
C LEU A 169 20.01 9.68 -2.97
N LYS A 170 20.95 10.63 -2.91
CA LYS A 170 20.80 11.81 -2.06
C LYS A 170 19.68 12.70 -2.61
N GLY A 171 18.67 12.96 -1.79
CA GLY A 171 17.64 13.96 -2.09
C GLY A 171 18.23 15.36 -2.20
N ASN A 172 17.70 16.18 -3.10
CA ASN A 172 18.15 17.56 -3.30
C ASN A 172 17.05 18.55 -3.70
N LEU A 173 15.81 18.08 -3.87
CA LEU A 173 14.66 18.89 -4.26
C LEU A 173 13.37 18.26 -3.77
N PHE A 174 12.32 19.06 -3.66
CA PHE A 174 10.95 18.56 -3.65
C PHE A 174 10.34 18.79 -5.04
N PRO A 175 9.61 17.81 -5.61
CA PRO A 175 8.94 18.00 -6.90
C PRO A 175 7.80 19.02 -6.80
N GLY A 176 7.23 19.19 -5.60
CA GLY A 176 6.18 20.16 -5.26
C GLY A 176 6.68 21.25 -4.31
N ASN A 177 5.92 21.50 -3.23
CA ASN A 177 6.22 22.59 -2.29
C ASN A 177 7.09 22.19 -1.08
N GLY A 178 7.24 20.90 -0.80
CA GLY A 178 8.06 20.34 0.28
C GLY A 178 7.57 20.59 1.71
N SER A 179 6.29 20.91 1.89
CA SER A 179 5.69 21.18 3.20
C SER A 179 4.82 20.04 3.74
N ASN A 180 4.79 18.90 3.04
CA ASN A 180 3.85 17.81 3.30
C ASN A 180 4.40 16.81 4.32
N VAL A 181 3.51 16.29 5.18
CA VAL A 181 3.85 15.24 6.15
C VAL A 181 4.07 13.92 5.42
N GLY A 182 5.18 13.23 5.71
CA GLY A 182 5.52 11.97 5.06
C GLY A 182 6.25 12.13 3.72
N GLU A 183 6.62 13.34 3.32
CA GLU A 183 7.45 13.62 2.14
C GLU A 183 8.88 14.02 2.56
N VAL A 184 9.89 13.59 1.79
CA VAL A 184 11.28 14.05 1.91
C VAL A 184 11.85 14.43 0.54
N GLU A 185 13.00 15.10 0.51
CA GLU A 185 13.65 15.47 -0.75
C GLU A 185 13.89 14.25 -1.65
N SER A 186 13.42 14.37 -2.88
CA SER A 186 13.61 13.47 -4.01
C SER A 186 14.95 13.76 -4.71
N PRO A 187 15.56 12.77 -5.40
CA PRO A 187 16.83 12.94 -6.10
C PRO A 187 16.65 13.41 -7.56
N LEU A 188 15.45 13.26 -8.14
CA LEU A 188 15.15 13.52 -9.55
C LEU A 188 13.97 14.48 -9.70
N HIS A 189 14.02 15.31 -10.75
CA HIS A 189 12.90 16.16 -11.11
C HIS A 189 11.71 15.32 -11.54
N GLY A 190 10.55 15.53 -10.90
CA GLY A 190 9.32 14.80 -11.20
C GLY A 190 9.22 13.43 -10.52
N GLU A 191 10.16 13.06 -9.65
CA GLU A 191 10.05 11.90 -8.75
C GLU A 191 9.60 12.38 -7.36
N PHE A 192 8.75 11.60 -6.70
CA PHE A 192 8.31 11.81 -5.33
C PHE A 192 9.00 10.83 -4.39
N ARG A 193 9.35 11.25 -3.17
CA ARG A 193 9.95 10.35 -2.17
C ARG A 193 9.20 10.39 -0.85
N LEU A 194 8.69 9.23 -0.44
CA LEU A 194 8.10 9.03 0.88
C LEU A 194 9.19 8.99 1.96
N GLN A 195 8.89 9.57 3.13
CA GLN A 195 9.77 9.50 4.29
C GLN A 195 10.01 8.04 4.72
N SER A 196 8.97 7.21 4.73
CA SER A 196 9.05 5.78 5.07
C SER A 196 10.06 5.02 4.20
N ASP A 197 10.01 5.23 2.89
CA ASP A 197 10.90 4.55 1.93
C ASP A 197 12.36 5.01 2.13
N PHE A 198 12.55 6.31 2.41
CA PHE A 198 13.86 6.86 2.72
C PHE A 198 14.47 6.27 3.99
N VAL A 199 13.69 6.12 5.06
CA VAL A 199 14.21 5.58 6.33
C VAL A 199 14.40 4.07 6.27
N ILE A 200 13.52 3.32 5.62
CA ILE A 200 13.63 1.85 5.47
C ILE A 200 14.87 1.49 4.64
N SER A 201 15.12 2.19 3.54
CA SER A 201 16.30 1.96 2.66
C SER A 201 17.65 2.24 3.34
N ARG A 202 17.65 2.82 4.55
CA ARG A 202 18.86 3.18 5.32
C ARG A 202 18.92 2.50 6.68
N ASP A 203 17.90 1.74 7.05
CA ASP A 203 17.84 1.04 8.32
C ASP A 203 18.71 -0.22 8.30
N ALA A 204 19.53 -0.43 9.33
CA ALA A 204 20.48 -1.56 9.37
C ALA A 204 19.83 -2.95 9.36
N ARG A 205 18.51 -3.05 9.58
CA ARG A 205 17.75 -4.32 9.47
C ARG A 205 17.44 -4.70 8.02
N THR A 206 17.50 -3.75 7.09
CA THR A 206 16.99 -3.87 5.72
C THR A 206 17.90 -3.28 4.63
N ALA A 207 18.91 -2.48 5.00
CA ALA A 207 19.88 -1.86 4.09
C ALA A 207 21.00 -2.80 3.62
#